data_AF-A0A5C2M7M2-F1
#
_entry.id   AF-A0A5C2M7M2-F1
#
_cell.length_a   1.000
_cell.length_b   1.000
_cell.length_c   1.000
_cell.angle_alpha   90.00
_cell.angle_beta   90.00
_cell.angle_gamma   90.00
#
_symmetry.space_group_name_H-M   'P 1'
#
loop_
_entity.id
_entity.type
_entity.pdbx_description
1 polymer ?
#
loop_
_entity_poly.entity_id
_entity_poly.type
_entity_poly.pdbx_seq_one_letter_code
_entity_poly.pdbx_strand_id
1 'polypeptide(L)'
;MDDLILWGILLTLTALGLWLEHRFRWAARLGSSLIILILAAICANLGLIPQQSPVYDTIYGTITSLAIVWLLLLVNLQDVRRLGRSALLAFGLASFGTLVGALLASVLFHSRFLGDTPRLAGSLAASYIGGSINFVGVGRALNLSDLLFSAATTADNLLTAIWLATTLSLPSLLAHFYPPRDQGEAATVTPLPTTSAIAPLDLAILLSLAVAILVLSTALHQFWPLIPTIVWLTTLSLALAQFKWMRYLRGTGALGMFGLNLFFTVIGAGTHVPSLIPVGLDMIFFATVIVFTHGLVTFGLGTLLKLDVELIALASQAAVGGPTTAVAQATGRHQPQLMGVGITLGLLGYAIANYLGLALAQALGWMGLG
;
A
#
# COMPACT_ATOMS: atom_id res chain seq x y z
N MET A 1 -24.95 4.35 19.26
CA MET A 1 -24.43 3.02 19.67
C MET A 1 -23.35 3.27 20.70
N ASP A 2 -23.26 2.43 21.72
CA ASP A 2 -22.18 2.54 22.72
C ASP A 2 -20.81 2.30 22.07
N ASP A 3 -19.79 3.06 22.51
CA ASP A 3 -18.44 3.02 21.92
C ASP A 3 -17.79 1.64 22.09
N LEU A 4 -18.00 0.95 23.22
CA LEU A 4 -17.44 -0.38 23.46
C LEU A 4 -18.05 -1.42 22.52
N ILE A 5 -19.37 -1.35 22.30
CA ILE A 5 -20.07 -2.20 21.33
C ILE A 5 -19.48 -1.95 19.93
N LEU A 6 -19.26 -0.70 19.56
CA LEU A 6 -18.69 -0.36 18.26
C LEU A 6 -17.27 -0.91 18.08
N TRP A 7 -16.40 -0.72 19.07
CA TRP A 7 -15.07 -1.33 19.07
C TRP A 7 -15.13 -2.85 18.88
N GLY A 8 -16.01 -3.53 19.61
CA GLY A 8 -16.21 -4.97 19.49
C GLY A 8 -16.59 -5.40 18.07
N ILE A 9 -17.51 -4.68 17.41
CA ILE A 9 -17.93 -4.97 16.04
C ILE A 9 -16.77 -4.75 15.06
N LEU A 10 -16.09 -3.60 15.12
CA LEU A 10 -14.98 -3.28 14.20
C LEU A 10 -13.84 -4.29 14.32
N LEU A 11 -13.46 -4.66 15.54
CA LEU A 11 -12.42 -5.66 15.78
C LEU A 11 -12.84 -7.04 15.26
N THR A 12 -14.10 -7.41 15.45
CA THR A 12 -14.65 -8.68 14.94
C THR A 12 -14.64 -8.73 13.42
N LEU A 13 -15.05 -7.66 12.74
CA LEU A 13 -15.01 -7.58 11.27
C LEU A 13 -13.58 -7.66 10.74
N THR A 14 -12.65 -6.97 11.40
CA THR A 14 -11.21 -7.02 11.06
C THR A 14 -10.66 -8.43 11.19
N ALA A 15 -10.95 -9.10 12.32
CA ALA A 15 -10.52 -10.47 12.57
C ALA A 15 -11.16 -11.46 11.59
N LEU A 16 -12.44 -11.29 11.27
CA LEU A 16 -13.15 -12.13 10.31
C LEU A 16 -12.53 -12.05 8.92
N GLY A 17 -12.21 -10.86 8.42
CA GLY A 17 -11.58 -10.71 7.12
C GLY A 17 -10.18 -11.32 7.04
N LEU A 18 -9.36 -11.13 8.08
CA LEU A 18 -8.06 -11.80 8.20
C LEU A 18 -8.18 -13.33 8.25
N TRP A 19 -9.15 -13.83 9.02
CA TRP A 19 -9.41 -15.26 9.11
C TRP A 19 -9.88 -15.85 7.78
N LEU A 20 -10.77 -15.15 7.06
CA LEU A 20 -11.24 -15.57 5.74
C LEU A 20 -10.08 -15.68 4.75
N GLU A 21 -9.22 -14.66 4.69
CA GLU A 21 -8.01 -14.66 3.85
C GLU A 21 -7.12 -15.88 4.16
N HIS A 22 -6.88 -16.15 5.44
CA HIS A 22 -6.04 -17.25 5.86
C HIS A 22 -6.65 -18.63 5.56
N ARG A 23 -7.98 -18.77 5.67
CA ARG A 23 -8.67 -20.06 5.59
C ARG A 23 -9.04 -20.47 4.16
N PHE A 24 -9.34 -19.50 3.28
CA PHE A 24 -9.94 -19.75 1.96
C PHE A 24 -9.09 -19.19 0.81
N ARG A 25 -8.84 -20.03 -0.21
CA ARG A 25 -8.03 -19.64 -1.39
C ARG A 25 -8.63 -18.50 -2.21
N TRP A 26 -9.95 -18.40 -2.29
CA TRP A 26 -10.60 -17.29 -3.01
C TRP A 26 -10.43 -15.97 -2.26
N ALA A 27 -10.49 -16.00 -0.93
CA ALA A 27 -10.29 -14.83 -0.09
C ALA A 27 -8.83 -14.35 -0.11
N ALA A 28 -7.87 -15.29 -0.10
CA ALA A 28 -6.45 -14.99 -0.28
C ALA A 28 -6.13 -14.28 -1.61
N ARG A 29 -6.94 -14.45 -2.66
CA ARG A 29 -6.79 -13.73 -3.94
C ARG A 29 -7.32 -12.31 -3.89
N LEU A 30 -8.34 -12.04 -3.06
CA LEU A 30 -8.92 -10.72 -2.88
C LEU A 30 -8.15 -9.88 -1.86
N GLY A 31 -7.53 -10.54 -0.86
CA GLY A 31 -6.85 -9.90 0.26
C GLY A 31 -7.83 -9.47 1.37
N SER A 32 -7.38 -9.53 2.63
CA SER A 32 -8.19 -9.13 3.80
C SER A 32 -8.70 -7.70 3.69
N SER A 33 -7.88 -6.77 3.20
CA SER A 33 -8.24 -5.35 3.13
C SER A 33 -9.51 -5.10 2.31
N LEU A 34 -9.66 -5.70 1.12
CA LEU A 34 -10.86 -5.59 0.31
C LEU A 34 -12.07 -6.26 0.97
N ILE A 35 -11.87 -7.46 1.54
CA ILE A 35 -12.93 -8.22 2.22
C ILE A 35 -13.48 -7.42 3.40
N ILE A 36 -12.59 -6.89 4.23
CA ILE A 36 -12.92 -6.10 5.42
C ILE A 36 -13.71 -4.84 5.02
N LEU A 37 -13.24 -4.12 3.99
CA LEU A 37 -13.92 -2.94 3.47
C LEU A 37 -15.35 -3.26 3.05
N ILE A 38 -15.55 -4.33 2.28
CA ILE A 38 -16.88 -4.76 1.82
C ILE A 38 -17.77 -5.18 3.00
N LEU A 39 -17.25 -5.99 3.93
CA LEU A 39 -18.02 -6.45 5.10
C LEU A 39 -18.47 -5.27 5.97
N ALA A 40 -17.58 -4.33 6.26
CA ALA A 40 -17.92 -3.15 7.05
C ALA A 40 -18.90 -2.22 6.33
N ALA A 41 -18.75 -2.03 5.02
CA ALA A 41 -19.72 -1.28 4.22
C ALA A 41 -21.10 -1.93 4.24
N ILE A 42 -21.19 -3.26 4.13
CA ILE A 42 -22.48 -3.97 4.25
C ILE A 42 -23.10 -3.70 5.63
N CYS A 43 -22.34 -3.85 6.72
CA CYS A 43 -22.84 -3.58 8.07
C CYS A 43 -23.36 -2.15 8.24
N ALA A 44 -22.63 -1.15 7.73
CA ALA A 44 -23.04 0.25 7.82
C ALA A 44 -24.30 0.56 7.01
N ASN A 45 -24.42 0.02 5.80
CA ASN A 45 -25.56 0.29 4.91
C ASN A 45 -26.81 -0.52 5.30
N LEU A 46 -26.65 -1.60 6.08
CA LEU A 46 -27.77 -2.29 6.76
C LEU A 46 -28.19 -1.59 8.07
N GLY A 47 -27.50 -0.53 8.48
CA GLY A 47 -27.78 0.19 9.72
C GLY A 47 -27.31 -0.53 11.00
N LEU A 48 -26.43 -1.54 10.89
CA LEU A 48 -25.89 -2.27 12.05
C LEU A 48 -24.83 -1.46 12.81
N ILE A 49 -24.14 -0.56 12.12
CA ILE A 49 -23.15 0.37 12.68
C ILE A 49 -23.39 1.79 12.12
N PRO A 50 -23.06 2.86 12.87
CA PRO A 50 -23.21 4.23 12.38
C PRO A 50 -22.19 4.53 11.27
N GLN A 51 -22.45 5.56 10.45
CA GLN A 51 -21.48 5.99 9.42
C GLN A 51 -20.42 6.98 9.97
N GLN A 52 -20.65 7.55 11.15
CA GLN A 52 -19.73 8.48 11.81
C GLN A 52 -19.66 8.16 13.30
N SER A 53 -18.46 8.26 13.88
CA SER A 53 -18.23 8.04 15.31
C SER A 53 -16.83 8.55 15.70
N PRO A 54 -16.64 9.09 16.92
CA PRO A 54 -15.30 9.39 17.46
C PRO A 54 -14.35 8.19 17.52
N VAL A 55 -14.89 6.96 17.59
CA VAL A 55 -14.10 5.73 17.48
C VAL A 55 -13.41 5.65 16.12
N TYR A 56 -14.09 6.07 15.05
CA TYR A 56 -13.54 6.11 13.69
C TYR A 56 -12.42 7.12 13.59
N ASP A 57 -12.57 8.30 14.19
CA ASP A 57 -11.54 9.34 14.20
C ASP A 57 -10.25 8.86 14.89
N THR A 58 -10.39 8.12 16.00
CA THR A 58 -9.25 7.53 16.71
C THR A 58 -8.50 6.51 15.86
N ILE A 59 -9.24 5.66 15.13
CA ILE A 59 -8.64 4.66 14.24
C ILE A 59 -7.99 5.33 13.03
N TYR A 60 -8.73 6.22 12.35
CA TYR A 60 -8.29 6.97 11.17
C TYR A 60 -7.06 7.83 11.47
N GLY A 61 -7.03 8.48 12.62
CA GLY A 61 -5.93 9.32 13.07
C GLY A 61 -4.78 8.51 13.67
N THR A 62 -4.91 8.18 14.95
CA THR A 62 -3.82 7.68 15.78
C THR A 62 -3.39 6.27 15.35
N ILE A 63 -4.31 5.30 15.32
CA ILE A 63 -3.96 3.88 15.06
C ILE A 63 -3.36 3.71 13.66
N THR A 64 -3.92 4.38 12.67
CA THR A 64 -3.39 4.37 11.30
C THR A 64 -1.97 4.92 11.23
N SER A 65 -1.68 5.99 11.99
CA SER A 65 -0.32 6.55 12.02
C SER A 65 0.67 5.60 12.69
N LEU A 66 0.26 4.90 13.76
CA LEU A 66 1.08 3.85 14.38
C LEU A 66 1.30 2.67 13.42
N ALA A 67 0.27 2.26 12.68
CA ALA A 67 0.38 1.22 11.65
C ALA A 67 1.38 1.59 10.56
N ILE A 68 1.35 2.85 10.11
CA ILE A 68 2.33 3.41 9.18
C ILE A 68 3.74 3.30 9.73
N VAL A 69 3.96 3.73 10.97
CA VAL A 69 5.27 3.65 11.62
C VAL A 69 5.75 2.20 11.70
N TRP A 70 4.93 1.26 12.20
CA TRP A 70 5.34 -0.14 12.32
C TRP A 70 5.69 -0.77 10.97
N LEU A 71 4.91 -0.53 9.92
CA LEU A 71 5.23 -1.07 8.60
C LEU A 71 6.52 -0.45 8.01
N LEU A 72 6.77 0.84 8.23
CA LEU A 72 8.02 1.49 7.82
C LEU A 72 9.24 1.02 8.59
N LEU A 73 9.06 0.62 9.84
CA LEU A 73 10.13 0.06 10.67
C LEU A 73 10.65 -1.30 10.17
N LEU A 74 9.94 -1.94 9.25
CA LEU A 74 10.43 -3.13 8.55
C LEU A 74 11.48 -2.82 7.48
N VAL A 75 11.58 -1.57 7.02
CA VAL A 75 12.44 -1.20 5.89
C VAL A 75 13.91 -1.20 6.29
N ASN A 76 14.68 -2.15 5.77
CA ASN A 76 16.13 -2.19 5.90
C ASN A 76 16.82 -1.84 4.58
N LEU A 77 17.43 -0.66 4.49
CA LEU A 77 18.10 -0.20 3.27
C LEU A 77 19.37 -0.99 2.95
N GLN A 78 19.93 -1.73 3.91
CA GLN A 78 21.05 -2.63 3.64
C GLN A 78 20.61 -3.84 2.80
N ASP A 79 19.40 -4.32 3.00
CA ASP A 79 18.84 -5.43 2.21
C ASP A 79 18.50 -4.96 0.80
N VAL A 80 18.02 -3.72 0.64
CA VAL A 80 17.79 -3.09 -0.68
C VAL A 80 19.06 -3.06 -1.52
N ARG A 81 20.20 -2.68 -0.91
CA ARG A 81 21.50 -2.65 -1.62
C ARG A 81 21.97 -4.03 -2.11
N ARG A 82 21.42 -5.12 -1.56
CA ARG A 82 21.78 -6.49 -1.92
C ARG A 82 20.93 -7.08 -3.05
N LEU A 83 19.84 -6.41 -3.46
CA LEU A 83 18.91 -6.93 -4.47
C LEU A 83 19.49 -7.09 -5.88
N GLY A 84 20.62 -6.42 -6.16
CA GLY A 84 21.22 -6.39 -7.49
C GLY A 84 20.58 -5.33 -8.39
N ARG A 85 21.29 -5.00 -9.48
CA ARG A 85 20.89 -3.92 -10.38
C ARG A 85 19.59 -4.22 -11.10
N SER A 86 19.42 -5.45 -11.57
CA SER A 86 18.25 -5.89 -12.35
C SER A 86 16.94 -5.73 -11.56
N ALA A 87 16.93 -6.06 -10.27
CA ALA A 87 15.76 -5.90 -9.41
C ALA A 87 15.43 -4.43 -9.12
N LEU A 88 16.45 -3.62 -8.84
CA LEU A 88 16.29 -2.18 -8.62
C LEU A 88 15.83 -1.45 -9.89
N LEU A 89 16.34 -1.84 -11.06
CA LEU A 89 15.90 -1.33 -12.35
C LEU A 89 14.44 -1.71 -12.61
N ALA A 90 14.06 -2.97 -12.44
CA ALA A 90 12.67 -3.41 -12.61
C ALA A 90 11.69 -2.61 -11.72
N PHE A 91 12.06 -2.38 -10.46
CA PHE A 91 11.25 -1.58 -9.54
C PHE A 91 11.24 -0.09 -9.88
N GLY A 92 12.37 0.44 -10.36
CA GLY A 92 12.46 1.82 -10.87
C GLY A 92 11.56 2.04 -12.08
N LEU A 93 11.52 1.09 -13.02
CA LEU A 93 10.60 1.11 -14.16
C LEU A 93 9.14 1.03 -13.71
N ALA A 94 8.84 0.18 -12.72
CA ALA A 94 7.51 0.07 -12.11
C ALA A 94 7.07 1.40 -11.51
N SER A 95 7.96 2.03 -10.73
CA SER A 95 7.69 3.33 -10.12
C SER A 95 7.49 4.43 -11.16
N PHE A 96 8.35 4.46 -12.18
CA PHE A 96 8.26 5.41 -13.28
C PHE A 96 6.97 5.22 -14.10
N GLY A 97 6.62 3.98 -14.42
CA GLY A 97 5.39 3.63 -15.11
C GLY A 97 4.14 4.07 -14.35
N THR A 98 4.14 3.94 -13.02
CA THR A 98 3.08 4.48 -12.17
C THR A 98 2.97 6.00 -12.27
N LEU A 99 4.10 6.73 -12.19
CA LEU A 99 4.08 8.20 -12.29
C LEU A 99 3.57 8.66 -13.65
N VAL A 100 4.01 8.02 -14.74
CA VAL A 100 3.52 8.29 -16.11
C VAL A 100 2.03 7.97 -16.21
N GLY A 101 1.59 6.84 -15.65
CA GLY A 101 0.19 6.45 -15.63
C GLY A 101 -0.70 7.42 -14.87
N ALA A 102 -0.23 7.91 -13.71
CA ALA A 102 -0.95 8.89 -12.90
C ALA A 102 -1.01 10.27 -13.57
N LEU A 103 0.06 10.69 -14.26
CA LEU A 103 0.03 11.88 -15.12
C LEU A 103 -1.00 11.71 -16.27
N LEU A 104 -0.96 10.58 -16.97
CA LEU A 104 -1.88 10.31 -18.08
C LEU A 104 -3.34 10.27 -17.59
N ALA A 105 -3.61 9.57 -16.48
CA ALA A 105 -4.94 9.55 -15.87
C ALA A 105 -5.39 10.97 -15.48
N SER A 106 -4.49 11.79 -14.94
CA SER A 106 -4.81 13.18 -14.59
C SER A 106 -5.20 14.02 -15.80
N VAL A 107 -4.52 13.85 -16.92
CA VAL A 107 -4.87 14.53 -18.18
C VAL A 107 -6.23 14.06 -18.70
N LEU A 108 -6.48 12.74 -18.70
CA LEU A 108 -7.71 12.17 -19.24
C LEU A 108 -8.96 12.48 -18.38
N PHE A 109 -8.78 12.66 -17.07
CA PHE A 109 -9.87 12.85 -16.10
C PHE A 109 -9.86 14.22 -15.42
N HIS A 110 -9.12 15.20 -15.94
CA HIS A 110 -8.88 16.48 -15.26
C HIS A 110 -10.17 17.16 -14.73
N SER A 111 -11.27 17.09 -15.48
CA SER A 111 -12.55 17.72 -15.17
C SER A 111 -13.55 16.83 -14.41
N ARG A 112 -13.20 15.57 -14.13
CA ARG A 112 -14.14 14.57 -13.56
C ARG A 112 -14.24 14.63 -12.05
N PHE A 113 -13.23 15.14 -11.36
CA PHE A 113 -13.14 15.11 -9.90
C PHE A 113 -13.15 16.50 -9.25
N LEU A 114 -13.78 17.50 -9.89
CA LEU A 114 -13.98 18.84 -9.33
C LEU A 114 -12.70 19.49 -8.77
N GLY A 115 -11.57 19.21 -9.40
CA GLY A 115 -10.24 19.72 -9.04
C GLY A 115 -9.42 18.87 -8.06
N ASP A 116 -9.97 17.77 -7.55
CA ASP A 116 -9.22 16.82 -6.71
C ASP A 116 -8.34 15.84 -7.51
N THR A 117 -8.32 15.94 -8.83
CA THR A 117 -7.54 15.06 -9.72
C THR A 117 -6.05 14.95 -9.33
N PRO A 118 -5.32 16.04 -9.02
CA PRO A 118 -3.92 15.95 -8.59
C PRO A 118 -3.75 15.19 -7.27
N ARG A 119 -4.72 15.34 -6.35
CA ARG A 119 -4.69 14.67 -5.05
C ARG A 119 -4.93 13.17 -5.21
N LEU A 120 -5.93 12.79 -6.01
CA LEU A 120 -6.20 11.40 -6.37
C LEU A 120 -5.02 10.75 -7.08
N ALA A 121 -4.42 11.44 -8.05
CA ALA A 121 -3.26 10.96 -8.78
C ALA A 121 -2.06 10.72 -7.85
N GLY A 122 -1.75 11.67 -6.96
CA GLY A 122 -0.67 11.52 -5.99
C GLY A 122 -0.92 10.37 -5.01
N SER A 123 -2.13 10.24 -4.48
CA SER A 123 -2.49 9.17 -3.55
C SER A 123 -2.46 7.79 -4.19
N LEU A 124 -3.06 7.63 -5.38
CA LEU A 124 -3.05 6.35 -6.09
C LEU A 124 -1.67 6.01 -6.65
N ALA A 125 -0.89 6.99 -7.09
CA ALA A 125 0.51 6.75 -7.45
C ALA A 125 1.33 6.27 -6.24
N ALA A 126 1.11 6.85 -5.06
CA ALA A 126 1.74 6.37 -3.84
C ALA A 126 1.34 4.92 -3.53
N SER A 127 0.07 4.56 -3.75
CA SER A 127 -0.37 3.17 -3.67
C SER A 127 0.37 2.27 -4.65
N TYR A 128 0.44 2.65 -5.92
CA TYR A 128 0.99 1.79 -6.96
C TYR A 128 2.53 1.83 -7.07
N ILE A 129 3.19 2.49 -6.11
CA ILE A 129 4.65 2.45 -5.89
C ILE A 129 4.97 1.73 -4.58
N GLY A 130 4.12 1.82 -3.56
CA GLY A 130 4.40 1.34 -2.21
C GLY A 130 3.21 0.76 -1.45
N GLY A 131 2.18 0.26 -2.12
CA GLY A 131 0.96 -0.28 -1.53
C GLY A 131 0.11 0.71 -0.74
N SER A 132 -1.05 0.22 -0.29
CA SER A 132 -2.14 1.04 0.24
C SER A 132 -1.78 1.84 1.50
N ILE A 133 -0.76 1.45 2.26
CA ILE A 133 -0.26 2.25 3.39
C ILE A 133 0.18 3.66 2.96
N ASN A 134 0.80 3.78 1.78
CA ASN A 134 1.25 5.06 1.24
C ASN A 134 0.09 5.84 0.64
N PHE A 135 -0.87 5.16 0.01
CA PHE A 135 -2.15 5.79 -0.35
C PHE A 135 -2.79 6.46 0.87
N VAL A 136 -2.87 5.76 2.00
CA VAL A 136 -3.46 6.29 3.22
C VAL A 136 -2.68 7.48 3.76
N GLY A 137 -1.34 7.39 3.77
CA GLY A 137 -0.47 8.48 4.19
C GLY A 137 -0.63 9.73 3.32
N VAL A 138 -0.54 9.58 2.00
CA VAL A 138 -0.64 10.70 1.04
C VAL A 138 -2.05 11.25 0.94
N GLY A 139 -3.07 10.41 0.87
CA GLY A 139 -4.48 10.82 0.81
C GLY A 139 -4.91 11.65 2.02
N ARG A 140 -4.43 11.29 3.22
CA ARG A 140 -4.62 12.08 4.43
C ARG A 140 -3.88 13.42 4.36
N ALA A 141 -2.62 13.41 3.95
CA ALA A 141 -1.82 14.63 3.85
C ALA A 141 -2.36 15.62 2.80
N LEU A 142 -2.98 15.12 1.74
CA LEU A 142 -3.61 15.91 0.69
C LEU A 142 -5.07 16.28 1.00
N ASN A 143 -5.62 15.82 2.13
CA ASN A 143 -6.99 16.06 2.57
C ASN A 143 -8.05 15.67 1.51
N LEU A 144 -7.94 14.45 0.97
CA LEU A 144 -9.02 13.90 0.14
C LEU A 144 -10.32 13.84 0.94
N SER A 145 -11.43 14.22 0.31
CA SER A 145 -12.76 14.09 0.91
C SER A 145 -13.09 12.62 1.20
N ASP A 146 -13.90 12.35 2.23
CA ASP A 146 -14.25 10.98 2.64
C ASP A 146 -14.83 10.14 1.49
N LEU A 147 -15.64 10.77 0.63
CA LEU A 147 -16.22 10.13 -0.55
C LEU A 147 -15.13 9.70 -1.55
N LEU A 148 -14.24 10.62 -1.91
CA LEU A 148 -13.15 10.33 -2.85
C LEU A 148 -12.13 9.36 -2.25
N PHE A 149 -11.84 9.50 -0.96
CA PHE A 149 -10.95 8.60 -0.22
C PHE A 149 -11.51 7.18 -0.22
N SER A 150 -12.78 6.99 0.12
CA SER A 150 -13.44 5.67 0.11
C SER A 150 -13.52 5.08 -1.30
N ALA A 151 -13.93 5.87 -2.30
CA ALA A 151 -13.99 5.44 -3.70
C ALA A 151 -12.60 5.01 -4.20
N ALA A 152 -11.57 5.81 -3.95
CA ALA A 152 -10.20 5.52 -4.36
C ALA A 152 -9.63 4.30 -3.60
N THR A 153 -9.90 4.15 -2.31
CA THR A 153 -9.49 2.97 -1.53
C THR A 153 -10.12 1.69 -2.09
N THR A 154 -11.39 1.75 -2.43
CA THR A 154 -12.13 0.59 -2.98
C THR A 154 -11.58 0.21 -4.36
N ALA A 155 -11.38 1.21 -5.22
CA ALA A 155 -10.76 0.99 -6.54
C ALA A 155 -9.32 0.45 -6.40
N ASP A 156 -8.52 1.01 -5.49
CA ASP A 156 -7.15 0.59 -5.20
C ASP A 156 -7.05 -0.90 -4.82
N ASN A 157 -7.85 -1.31 -3.85
CA ASN A 157 -7.86 -2.70 -3.38
C ASN A 157 -8.36 -3.67 -4.46
N LEU A 158 -9.40 -3.29 -5.21
CA LEU A 158 -9.91 -4.08 -6.33
C LEU A 158 -8.86 -4.25 -7.43
N LEU A 159 -8.24 -3.15 -7.86
CA LEU A 159 -7.22 -3.16 -8.92
C LEU A 159 -5.96 -3.91 -8.47
N THR A 160 -5.58 -3.83 -7.20
CA THR A 160 -4.45 -4.60 -6.65
C THR A 160 -4.73 -6.10 -6.71
N ALA A 161 -5.95 -6.55 -6.39
CA ALA A 161 -6.34 -7.96 -6.51
C ALA A 161 -6.36 -8.45 -7.97
N ILE A 162 -6.89 -7.62 -8.88
CA ILE A 162 -6.86 -7.90 -10.33
C ILE A 162 -5.42 -7.98 -10.82
N TRP A 163 -4.58 -7.02 -10.42
CA TRP A 163 -3.18 -6.97 -10.81
C TRP A 163 -2.39 -8.17 -10.30
N LEU A 164 -2.64 -8.64 -9.07
CA LEU A 164 -2.06 -9.89 -8.58
C LEU A 164 -2.42 -11.08 -9.47
N ALA A 165 -3.69 -11.19 -9.89
CA ALA A 165 -4.10 -12.24 -10.82
C ALA A 165 -3.41 -12.10 -12.19
N THR A 166 -3.26 -10.87 -12.68
CA THR A 166 -2.52 -10.55 -13.91
C THR A 166 -1.06 -10.97 -13.79
N THR A 167 -0.34 -10.54 -12.76
CA THR A 167 1.09 -10.82 -12.57
C THR A 167 1.37 -12.27 -12.20
N LEU A 168 0.38 -13.01 -11.71
CA LEU A 168 0.42 -14.47 -11.57
C LEU A 168 0.32 -15.22 -12.91
N SER A 169 -0.21 -14.60 -13.97
CA SER A 169 -0.49 -15.28 -15.25
C SER A 169 0.40 -14.77 -16.38
N LEU A 170 0.65 -13.46 -16.41
CA LEU A 170 1.31 -12.73 -17.48
C LEU A 170 2.74 -13.21 -17.79
N PRO A 171 3.60 -13.57 -16.82
CA PRO A 171 4.95 -14.04 -17.13
C PRO A 171 4.95 -15.31 -17.99
N SER A 172 4.02 -16.24 -17.74
CA SER A 172 3.86 -17.46 -18.56
C SER A 172 3.44 -17.15 -19.99
N LEU A 173 2.60 -16.13 -20.18
CA LEU A 173 2.10 -15.72 -21.49
C LEU A 173 3.16 -14.96 -22.30
N LEU A 174 4.00 -14.18 -21.61
CA LEU A 174 5.01 -13.34 -22.24
C LEU A 174 6.38 -14.03 -22.36
N ALA A 175 6.59 -15.19 -21.75
CA ALA A 175 7.90 -15.86 -21.66
C ALA A 175 8.65 -15.95 -23.00
N HIS A 176 7.95 -16.12 -24.12
CA HIS A 176 8.58 -16.21 -25.45
C HIS A 176 9.18 -14.88 -25.96
N PHE A 177 8.70 -13.74 -25.48
CA PHE A 177 9.18 -12.41 -25.89
C PHE A 177 10.34 -11.89 -25.03
N TYR A 178 10.66 -12.59 -23.94
CA TYR A 178 11.68 -12.19 -22.98
C TYR A 178 12.88 -13.12 -23.03
N PRO A 179 14.08 -12.61 -22.66
CA PRO A 179 15.26 -13.45 -22.60
C PRO A 179 15.04 -14.62 -21.60
N PRO A 180 15.57 -15.82 -21.90
CA PRO A 180 15.58 -16.92 -20.94
C PRO A 180 16.26 -16.48 -19.65
N ARG A 181 15.70 -16.89 -18.53
CA ARG A 181 16.22 -16.53 -17.21
C ARG A 181 17.64 -17.03 -17.01
N ASP A 182 18.59 -16.10 -16.87
CA ASP A 182 19.92 -16.45 -16.37
C ASP A 182 19.81 -16.75 -14.87
N GLN A 183 20.20 -17.95 -14.46
CA GLN A 183 20.13 -18.41 -13.06
C GLN A 183 21.12 -17.67 -12.14
N GLY A 184 21.97 -16.80 -12.69
CA GLY A 184 23.16 -16.24 -12.02
C GLY A 184 22.96 -14.96 -11.19
N GLU A 185 21.79 -14.31 -11.19
CA GLU A 185 21.66 -12.96 -10.62
C GLU A 185 20.53 -12.75 -9.60
N ALA A 186 19.81 -13.80 -9.20
CA ALA A 186 18.83 -13.67 -8.13
C ALA A 186 19.55 -13.65 -6.78
N ALA A 187 19.83 -12.47 -6.25
CA ALA A 187 20.28 -12.33 -4.88
C ALA A 187 19.27 -13.00 -3.94
N THR A 188 19.70 -14.08 -3.28
CA THR A 188 18.90 -14.74 -2.26
C THR A 188 18.89 -13.87 -1.02
N VAL A 189 17.86 -13.03 -0.89
CA VAL A 189 17.59 -12.32 0.36
C VAL A 189 16.82 -13.28 1.26
N THR A 190 17.43 -13.69 2.38
CA THR A 190 16.71 -14.52 3.36
C THR A 190 15.59 -13.69 3.98
N PRO A 191 14.31 -14.07 3.83
CA PRO A 191 13.22 -13.38 4.50
C PRO A 191 13.41 -13.41 6.02
N LEU A 192 13.09 -12.31 6.71
CA LEU A 192 12.98 -12.35 8.16
C LEU A 192 11.79 -13.25 8.56
N PRO A 193 11.92 -14.09 9.60
CA PRO A 193 10.79 -14.89 10.09
C PRO A 193 9.64 -13.97 10.51
N THR A 194 8.49 -14.11 9.87
CA THR A 194 7.29 -13.32 10.18
C THR A 194 6.44 -13.95 11.30
N THR A 195 6.70 -15.21 11.64
CA THR A 195 5.94 -15.99 12.61
C THR A 195 6.74 -16.20 13.89
N SER A 196 6.83 -15.17 14.72
CA SER A 196 7.39 -15.30 16.07
C SER A 196 6.40 -14.74 17.07
N ALA A 197 6.19 -15.45 18.19
CA ALA A 197 5.38 -14.94 19.30
C ALA A 197 5.87 -13.55 19.72
N ILE A 198 4.94 -12.61 19.84
CA ILE A 198 5.22 -11.23 20.24
C ILE A 198 5.43 -11.24 21.76
N ALA A 199 6.64 -10.95 22.21
CA ALA A 199 6.90 -10.82 23.65
C ALA A 199 6.22 -9.54 24.18
N PRO A 200 5.72 -9.52 25.43
CA PRO A 200 5.15 -8.30 26.01
C PRO A 200 6.11 -7.11 25.99
N LEU A 201 7.41 -7.36 26.15
CA LEU A 201 8.45 -6.33 26.04
C LEU A 201 8.56 -5.77 24.62
N ASP A 202 8.57 -6.63 23.60
CA ASP A 202 8.62 -6.19 22.20
C ASP A 202 7.40 -5.32 21.88
N LEU A 203 6.21 -5.73 22.33
CA LEU A 203 4.98 -4.96 22.17
C LEU A 203 5.07 -3.58 22.85
N ALA A 204 5.55 -3.53 24.10
CA ALA A 204 5.71 -2.28 24.84
C ALA A 204 6.69 -1.32 24.15
N ILE A 205 7.82 -1.85 23.65
CA ILE A 205 8.81 -1.07 22.91
C ILE A 205 8.20 -0.56 21.60
N LEU A 206 7.54 -1.42 20.82
CA LEU A 206 6.94 -1.04 19.54
C LEU A 206 5.85 0.03 19.70
N LEU A 207 5.00 -0.08 20.73
CA LEU A 207 4.00 0.95 21.05
C LEU A 207 4.66 2.27 21.43
N SER A 208 5.64 2.23 22.35
CA SER A 208 6.35 3.42 22.82
C SER A 208 7.06 4.15 21.68
N LEU A 209 7.78 3.42 20.83
CA LEU A 209 8.49 4.00 19.68
C LEU A 209 7.53 4.61 18.66
N ALA A 210 6.43 3.93 18.35
CA ALA A 210 5.48 4.44 17.36
C ALA A 210 4.76 5.71 17.86
N VAL A 211 4.39 5.75 19.14
CA VAL A 211 3.82 6.96 19.76
C VAL A 211 4.86 8.08 19.82
N ALA A 212 6.11 7.78 20.20
CA ALA A 212 7.18 8.77 20.24
C ALA A 212 7.46 9.38 18.86
N ILE A 213 7.50 8.56 17.81
CA ILE A 213 7.65 9.03 16.42
C ILE A 213 6.46 9.89 16.00
N LEU A 214 5.23 9.51 16.36
CA LEU A 214 4.04 10.29 16.04
C LEU A 214 4.07 11.66 16.73
N VAL A 215 4.35 11.71 18.03
CA VAL A 215 4.46 12.96 18.80
C VAL A 215 5.59 13.85 18.25
N LEU A 216 6.74 13.28 17.93
CA LEU A 216 7.84 14.05 17.36
C LEU A 216 7.47 14.57 15.96
N SER A 217 6.79 13.77 15.14
CA SER A 217 6.37 14.17 13.80
C SER A 217 5.34 15.30 13.83
N THR A 218 4.39 15.26 14.76
CA THR A 218 3.41 16.35 14.94
C THR A 218 4.06 17.62 15.47
N ALA A 219 5.00 17.51 16.41
CA ALA A 219 5.78 18.65 16.88
C ALA A 219 6.61 19.28 15.75
N LEU A 220 7.33 18.46 14.95
CA LEU A 220 8.11 18.95 13.81
C LEU A 220 7.24 19.59 12.74
N HIS A 221 6.03 19.06 12.49
CA HIS A 221 5.07 19.71 11.59
C HIS A 221 4.62 21.08 12.12
N GLN A 222 4.42 21.23 13.44
CA GLN A 222 4.10 22.55 14.03
C GLN A 222 5.25 23.56 13.83
N PHE A 223 6.51 23.12 13.92
CA PHE A 223 7.67 23.98 13.65
C PHE A 223 7.91 24.27 12.17
N TRP A 224 7.64 23.29 11.28
CA TRP A 224 7.74 23.42 9.82
C TRP A 224 6.42 23.02 9.13
N PRO A 225 5.40 23.90 9.15
CA PRO A 225 4.06 23.57 8.63
C PRO A 225 4.00 23.21 7.15
N LEU A 226 5.00 23.61 6.38
CA LEU A 226 5.12 23.29 4.95
C LEU A 226 5.41 21.80 4.70
N ILE A 227 5.96 21.09 5.68
CA ILE A 227 6.29 19.66 5.57
C ILE A 227 5.17 18.86 6.25
N PRO A 228 4.38 18.08 5.50
CA PRO A 228 3.29 17.29 6.08
C PRO A 228 3.77 16.29 7.12
N THR A 229 2.94 16.02 8.14
CA THR A 229 3.24 15.05 9.21
C THR A 229 3.66 13.67 8.66
N ILE A 230 3.08 13.20 7.56
CA ILE A 230 3.43 11.91 6.95
C ILE A 230 4.89 11.86 6.47
N VAL A 231 5.45 12.98 6.02
CA VAL A 231 6.86 13.06 5.58
C VAL A 231 7.78 12.90 6.78
N TRP A 232 7.46 13.55 7.90
CA TRP A 232 8.19 13.38 9.16
C TRP A 232 8.06 11.95 9.72
N LEU A 233 6.84 11.40 9.74
CA LEU A 233 6.60 10.01 10.14
C LEU A 233 7.46 9.06 9.30
N THR A 234 7.43 9.23 7.98
CA THR A 234 8.20 8.40 7.05
C THR A 234 9.70 8.52 7.30
N THR A 235 10.21 9.75 7.38
CA THR A 235 11.65 10.01 7.56
C THR A 235 12.17 9.44 8.88
N LEU A 236 11.47 9.70 9.99
CA LEU A 236 11.89 9.27 11.33
C LEU A 236 11.80 7.75 11.49
N SER A 237 10.72 7.13 11.00
CA SER A 237 10.60 5.67 11.00
C SER A 237 11.70 5.00 10.19
N LEU A 238 12.00 5.51 8.99
CA LEU A 238 13.08 4.97 8.16
C LEU A 238 14.45 5.13 8.82
N ALA A 239 14.72 6.28 9.43
CA ALA A 239 15.96 6.51 10.17
C ALA A 239 16.11 5.50 11.33
N LEU A 240 15.03 5.28 12.11
CA LEU A 240 15.03 4.31 13.20
C LEU A 240 15.13 2.85 12.71
N ALA A 241 14.54 2.53 11.55
CA ALA A 241 14.58 1.19 10.97
C ALA A 241 16.01 0.71 10.63
N GLN A 242 16.96 1.64 10.44
CA GLN A 242 18.34 1.29 10.09
C GLN A 242 19.17 0.78 11.28
N PHE A 243 18.69 0.94 12.52
CA PHE A 243 19.38 0.43 13.69
C PHE A 243 19.23 -1.08 13.79
N LYS A 244 20.36 -1.79 13.97
CA LYS A 244 20.39 -3.27 13.98
C LYS A 244 19.44 -3.91 14.98
N TRP A 245 19.26 -3.30 16.16
CA TRP A 245 18.41 -3.83 17.22
C TRP A 245 16.93 -3.88 16.82
N MET A 246 16.49 -3.03 15.88
CA MET A 246 15.11 -3.00 15.39
C MET A 246 14.69 -4.33 14.73
N ARG A 247 15.66 -5.03 14.11
CA ARG A 247 15.44 -6.33 13.46
C ARG A 247 15.14 -7.47 14.43
N TYR A 248 15.43 -7.27 15.72
CA TYR A 248 15.18 -8.27 16.76
C TYR A 248 13.81 -8.10 17.43
N LEU A 249 13.14 -6.95 17.22
CA LEU A 249 11.80 -6.73 17.73
C LEU A 249 10.78 -7.53 16.94
N ARG A 250 10.04 -8.38 17.65
CA ARG A 250 9.00 -9.24 17.08
C ARG A 250 7.67 -8.50 17.04
N GLY A 251 6.88 -8.75 16.01
CA GLY A 251 5.51 -8.24 15.91
C GLY A 251 5.36 -6.93 15.14
N THR A 252 6.44 -6.29 14.69
CA THR A 252 6.42 -5.06 13.89
C THR A 252 5.47 -5.17 12.69
N GLY A 253 5.62 -6.21 11.86
CA GLY A 253 4.73 -6.43 10.72
C GLY A 253 3.31 -6.81 11.13
N ALA A 254 3.14 -7.60 12.19
CA ALA A 254 1.82 -8.03 12.66
C ALA A 254 0.98 -6.84 13.15
N LEU A 255 1.57 -5.95 13.97
CA LEU A 255 0.91 -4.73 14.45
C LEU A 255 0.57 -3.79 13.30
N GLY A 256 1.52 -3.62 12.36
CA GLY A 256 1.33 -2.81 11.16
C GLY A 256 0.16 -3.30 10.29
N MET A 257 0.15 -4.59 9.95
CA MET A 257 -0.92 -5.19 9.15
C MET A 257 -2.26 -5.17 9.89
N PHE A 258 -2.28 -5.42 11.20
CA PHE A 258 -3.50 -5.35 12.00
C PHE A 258 -4.08 -3.93 12.00
N GLY A 259 -3.25 -2.92 12.31
CA GLY A 259 -3.69 -1.53 12.36
C GLY A 259 -4.17 -1.01 11.00
N LEU A 260 -3.49 -1.40 9.91
CA LEU A 260 -3.91 -1.03 8.54
C LEU A 260 -5.24 -1.70 8.14
N ASN A 261 -5.45 -2.96 8.52
CA ASN A 261 -6.73 -3.63 8.25
C ASN A 261 -7.86 -3.07 9.11
N LEU A 262 -7.59 -2.71 10.37
CA LEU A 262 -8.56 -2.02 11.22
C LEU A 262 -8.95 -0.65 10.64
N PHE A 263 -7.99 0.05 10.01
CA PHE A 263 -8.27 1.26 9.25
C PHE A 263 -9.23 1.00 8.08
N PHE A 264 -9.01 -0.04 7.27
CA PHE A 264 -9.93 -0.39 6.19
C PHE A 264 -11.33 -0.76 6.68
N THR A 265 -11.45 -1.35 7.87
CA THR A 265 -12.75 -1.56 8.53
C THR A 265 -13.48 -0.24 8.73
N VAL A 266 -12.79 0.80 9.19
CA VAL A 266 -13.39 2.12 9.40
C VAL A 266 -13.72 2.81 8.08
N ILE A 267 -12.87 2.69 7.05
CA ILE A 267 -13.21 3.21 5.72
C ILE A 267 -14.48 2.54 5.18
N GLY A 268 -14.59 1.22 5.29
CA GLY A 268 -15.80 0.51 4.91
C GLY A 268 -17.02 0.96 5.73
N ALA A 269 -16.86 1.09 7.06
CA ALA A 269 -17.94 1.54 7.95
C ALA A 269 -18.43 2.96 7.65
N GLY A 270 -17.53 3.87 7.27
CA GLY A 270 -17.86 5.24 6.87
C GLY A 270 -18.45 5.36 5.46
N THR A 271 -18.51 4.27 4.69
CA THR A 271 -18.95 4.31 3.30
C THR A 271 -20.46 4.25 3.16
N HIS A 272 -21.05 5.29 2.58
CA HIS A 272 -22.43 5.26 2.08
C HIS A 272 -22.44 4.83 0.61
N VAL A 273 -22.82 3.57 0.35
CA VAL A 273 -22.72 2.95 -0.99
C VAL A 273 -23.48 3.72 -2.07
N PRO A 274 -24.71 4.21 -1.85
CA PRO A 274 -25.42 4.98 -2.86
C PRO A 274 -24.67 6.23 -3.33
N SER A 275 -23.93 6.90 -2.43
CA SER A 275 -23.12 8.07 -2.78
C SER A 275 -21.85 7.71 -3.55
N LEU A 276 -21.36 6.47 -3.39
CA LEU A 276 -20.15 5.99 -4.06
C LEU A 276 -20.41 5.62 -5.52
N ILE A 277 -21.60 5.12 -5.86
CA ILE A 277 -21.93 4.65 -7.22
C ILE A 277 -21.64 5.69 -8.32
N PRO A 278 -22.04 6.97 -8.20
CA PRO A 278 -21.82 7.96 -9.25
C PRO A 278 -20.34 8.24 -9.55
N VAL A 279 -19.47 8.18 -8.54
CA VAL A 279 -18.04 8.48 -8.67
C VAL A 279 -17.20 7.21 -8.87
N GLY A 280 -17.71 6.06 -8.42
CA GLY A 280 -16.97 4.80 -8.36
C GLY A 280 -16.52 4.30 -9.73
N LEU A 281 -17.34 4.44 -10.78
CA LEU A 281 -16.95 4.03 -12.13
C LEU A 281 -15.79 4.89 -12.66
N ASP A 282 -15.89 6.21 -12.56
CA ASP A 282 -14.82 7.12 -12.98
C ASP A 282 -13.54 6.85 -12.18
N MET A 283 -13.65 6.55 -10.88
CA MET A 283 -12.51 6.17 -10.04
C MET A 283 -11.85 4.85 -10.46
N ILE A 284 -12.64 3.82 -10.78
CA ILE A 284 -12.13 2.53 -11.28
C ILE A 284 -11.40 2.71 -12.61
N PHE A 285 -11.97 3.49 -13.54
CA PHE A 285 -11.30 3.77 -14.81
C PHE A 285 -10.03 4.60 -14.61
N PHE A 286 -10.07 5.60 -13.73
CA PHE A 286 -8.89 6.38 -13.37
C PHE A 286 -7.76 5.48 -12.85
N ALA A 287 -8.05 4.65 -11.85
CA ALA A 287 -7.10 3.67 -11.29
C ALA A 287 -6.60 2.68 -12.36
N THR A 288 -7.50 2.21 -13.23
CA THR A 288 -7.16 1.28 -14.32
C THR A 288 -6.19 1.91 -15.31
N VAL A 289 -6.36 3.18 -15.69
CA VAL A 289 -5.39 3.88 -16.57
C VAL A 289 -4.01 3.90 -15.93
N ILE A 290 -3.92 4.14 -14.61
CA ILE A 290 -2.63 4.15 -13.91
C ILE A 290 -1.98 2.77 -13.94
N VAL A 291 -2.69 1.72 -13.50
CA VAL A 291 -2.16 0.36 -13.40
C VAL A 291 -1.87 -0.23 -14.78
N PHE A 292 -2.70 0.05 -15.78
CA PHE A 292 -2.48 -0.38 -17.15
C PHE A 292 -1.23 0.27 -17.76
N THR A 293 -1.08 1.58 -17.59
CA THR A 293 0.11 2.31 -18.07
C THR A 293 1.37 1.87 -17.33
N HIS A 294 1.28 1.66 -16.01
CA HIS A 294 2.32 1.02 -15.22
C HIS A 294 2.74 -0.31 -15.84
N GLY A 295 1.79 -1.19 -16.15
CA GLY A 295 2.05 -2.46 -16.82
C GLY A 295 2.78 -2.29 -18.15
N LEU A 296 2.24 -1.47 -19.04
CA LEU A 296 2.81 -1.23 -20.37
C LEU A 296 4.25 -0.71 -20.29
N VAL A 297 4.51 0.26 -19.44
CA VAL A 297 5.85 0.85 -19.27
C VAL A 297 6.80 -0.17 -18.65
N THR A 298 6.39 -0.85 -17.58
CA THR A 298 7.27 -1.76 -16.84
C THR A 298 7.66 -2.97 -17.68
N PHE A 299 6.69 -3.62 -18.33
CA PHE A 299 6.95 -4.78 -19.17
C PHE A 299 7.59 -4.36 -20.51
N GLY A 300 7.10 -3.30 -21.16
CA GLY A 300 7.65 -2.82 -22.42
C GLY A 300 9.12 -2.37 -22.30
N LEU A 301 9.43 -1.46 -21.36
CA LEU A 301 10.81 -1.03 -21.14
C LEU A 301 11.68 -2.14 -20.51
N GLY A 302 11.09 -3.00 -19.68
CA GLY A 302 11.78 -4.16 -19.13
C GLY A 302 12.27 -5.13 -20.22
N THR A 303 11.49 -5.31 -21.29
CA THR A 303 11.89 -6.09 -22.46
C THR A 303 13.10 -5.46 -23.17
N LEU A 304 13.06 -4.14 -23.39
CA LEU A 304 14.15 -3.39 -24.04
C LEU A 304 15.46 -3.48 -23.24
N LEU A 305 15.35 -3.49 -21.91
CA LEU A 305 16.47 -3.63 -20.98
C LEU A 305 16.88 -5.09 -20.72
N LYS A 306 16.24 -6.05 -21.41
CA LYS A 306 16.53 -7.49 -21.31
C LYS A 306 16.40 -8.03 -19.87
N LEU A 307 15.46 -7.49 -19.09
CA LEU A 307 15.19 -7.97 -17.74
C LEU A 307 14.35 -9.26 -17.78
N ASP A 308 14.53 -10.12 -16.79
CA ASP A 308 13.75 -11.35 -16.62
C ASP A 308 12.27 -11.04 -16.32
N VAL A 309 11.36 -11.72 -17.00
CA VAL A 309 9.92 -11.44 -16.91
C VAL A 309 9.34 -11.77 -15.54
N GLU A 310 9.87 -12.78 -14.85
CA GLU A 310 9.45 -13.11 -13.48
C GLU A 310 9.88 -12.02 -12.50
N LEU A 311 11.11 -11.50 -12.66
CA LEU A 311 11.60 -10.37 -11.87
C LEU A 311 10.83 -9.08 -12.13
N ILE A 312 10.50 -8.78 -13.39
CA ILE A 312 9.65 -7.64 -13.76
C ILE A 312 8.29 -7.76 -13.09
N ALA A 313 7.63 -8.91 -13.21
CA ALA A 313 6.31 -9.12 -12.63
C ALA A 313 6.35 -9.07 -11.10
N LEU A 314 7.42 -9.57 -10.47
CA LEU A 314 7.64 -9.46 -9.03
C LEU A 314 7.82 -8.02 -8.57
N ALA A 315 8.65 -7.25 -9.27
CA ALA A 315 8.90 -5.85 -8.95
C ALA A 315 7.64 -5.00 -9.14
N SER A 316 6.89 -5.25 -10.22
CA SER A 316 5.60 -4.63 -10.48
C SER A 316 4.57 -4.95 -9.40
N GLN A 317 4.45 -6.22 -9.00
CA GLN A 317 3.54 -6.61 -7.92
C GLN A 317 3.96 -6.03 -6.57
N ALA A 318 5.26 -6.00 -6.28
CA ALA A 318 5.79 -5.40 -5.07
C ALA A 318 5.51 -3.89 -4.99
N ALA A 319 5.53 -3.19 -6.12
CA ALA A 319 5.14 -1.79 -6.21
C ALA A 319 3.62 -1.59 -6.00
N VAL A 320 2.80 -2.34 -6.72
CA VAL A 320 1.33 -2.18 -6.70
C VAL A 320 0.70 -2.67 -5.39
N GLY A 321 1.08 -3.85 -4.92
CA GLY A 321 0.43 -4.51 -3.78
C GLY A 321 1.32 -4.71 -2.56
N GLY A 322 2.56 -4.21 -2.57
CA GLY A 322 3.47 -4.28 -1.41
C GLY A 322 4.06 -5.67 -1.10
N PRO A 323 4.76 -5.80 0.05
CA PRO A 323 5.52 -6.98 0.42
C PRO A 323 4.70 -8.28 0.50
N THR A 324 3.48 -8.20 1.03
CA THR A 324 2.63 -9.39 1.30
C THR A 324 2.15 -10.04 0.00
N THR A 325 1.68 -9.23 -0.95
CA THR A 325 1.21 -9.74 -2.25
C THR A 325 2.37 -10.17 -3.16
N ALA A 326 3.54 -9.54 -3.04
CA ALA A 326 4.76 -10.02 -3.71
C ALA A 326 5.16 -11.43 -3.24
N VAL A 327 5.02 -11.73 -1.94
CA VAL A 327 5.21 -13.10 -1.41
C VAL A 327 4.16 -14.05 -1.97
N ALA A 328 2.88 -13.62 -2.00
CA ALA A 328 1.79 -14.43 -2.55
C ALA A 328 2.04 -14.78 -4.03
N GLN A 329 2.52 -13.81 -4.81
CA GLN A 329 2.86 -14.01 -6.22
C GLN A 329 4.07 -14.94 -6.38
N ALA A 330 5.18 -14.69 -5.67
CA ALA A 330 6.38 -15.53 -5.75
C ALA A 330 6.06 -16.99 -5.40
N THR A 331 5.25 -17.21 -4.36
CA THR A 331 4.79 -18.54 -3.96
C THR A 331 3.86 -19.14 -5.01
N GLY A 332 2.89 -18.36 -5.50
CA GLY A 332 1.91 -18.78 -6.51
C GLY A 332 2.53 -19.14 -7.86
N ARG A 333 3.69 -18.56 -8.19
CA ARG A 333 4.50 -18.89 -9.38
C ARG A 333 5.57 -19.95 -9.13
N HIS A 334 5.58 -20.58 -7.96
CA HIS A 334 6.58 -21.59 -7.57
C HIS A 334 8.03 -21.06 -7.61
N GLN A 335 8.22 -19.81 -7.22
CA GLN A 335 9.51 -19.11 -7.15
C GLN A 335 9.84 -18.68 -5.71
N PRO A 336 9.91 -19.60 -4.72
CA PRO A 336 10.13 -19.25 -3.32
C PRO A 336 11.44 -18.47 -3.08
N GLN A 337 12.46 -18.69 -3.93
CA GLN A 337 13.72 -17.94 -3.89
C GLN A 337 13.57 -16.43 -4.14
N LEU A 338 12.48 -16.01 -4.78
CA LEU A 338 12.19 -14.60 -5.05
C LEU A 338 11.41 -13.91 -3.93
N MET A 339 10.94 -14.63 -2.91
CA MET A 339 10.14 -14.04 -1.81
C MET A 339 10.90 -12.92 -1.11
N GLY A 340 12.17 -13.12 -0.76
CA GLY A 340 12.96 -12.09 -0.10
C GLY A 340 13.20 -10.86 -0.97
N VAL A 341 13.37 -11.05 -2.28
CA VAL A 341 13.49 -9.96 -3.25
C VAL A 341 12.18 -9.16 -3.28
N GLY A 342 11.04 -9.83 -3.41
CA GLY A 342 9.72 -9.21 -3.43
C GLY A 342 9.38 -8.45 -2.15
N ILE A 343 9.68 -9.03 -0.98
CA ILE A 343 9.50 -8.36 0.32
C ILE A 343 10.32 -7.07 0.36
N THR A 344 11.60 -7.15 -0.01
CA THR A 344 12.51 -6.01 0.07
C THR A 344 12.13 -4.90 -0.92
N LEU A 345 11.68 -5.27 -2.13
CA LEU A 345 11.16 -4.31 -3.11
C LEU A 345 9.87 -3.64 -2.62
N GLY A 346 8.94 -4.39 -2.02
CA GLY A 346 7.72 -3.80 -1.46
C GLY A 346 8.03 -2.84 -0.31
N LEU A 347 9.01 -3.19 0.53
CA LEU A 347 9.50 -2.33 1.61
C LEU A 347 10.26 -1.10 1.08
N LEU A 348 10.96 -1.23 -0.04
CA LEU A 348 11.52 -0.07 -0.74
C LEU A 348 10.41 0.88 -1.22
N GLY A 349 9.31 0.33 -1.74
CA GLY A 349 8.10 1.09 -2.06
C GLY A 349 7.55 1.84 -0.85
N TYR A 350 7.47 1.17 0.31
CA TYR A 350 7.08 1.82 1.58
C TYR A 350 7.94 3.04 1.88
N ALA A 351 9.25 2.95 1.60
CA ALA A 351 10.18 4.01 1.91
C ALA A 351 10.07 5.24 1.00
N ILE A 352 9.71 5.07 -0.28
CA ILE A 352 9.81 6.16 -1.27
C ILE A 352 8.47 6.74 -1.71
N ALA A 353 7.39 5.95 -1.62
CA ALA A 353 6.13 6.27 -2.29
C ALA A 353 5.44 7.52 -1.74
N ASN A 354 5.49 7.78 -0.42
CA ASN A 354 4.94 9.01 0.16
C ASN A 354 5.56 10.26 -0.46
N TYR A 355 6.88 10.29 -0.65
CA TYR A 355 7.59 11.44 -1.24
C TYR A 355 7.21 11.61 -2.72
N LEU A 356 7.19 10.52 -3.48
CA LEU A 356 6.88 10.55 -4.91
C LEU A 356 5.41 10.94 -5.17
N GLY A 357 4.47 10.42 -4.38
CA GLY A 357 3.05 10.75 -4.50
C GLY A 357 2.75 12.21 -4.18
N LEU A 358 3.35 12.75 -3.09
CA LEU A 358 3.21 14.16 -2.74
C LEU A 358 3.84 15.08 -3.81
N ALA A 359 5.05 14.72 -4.28
CA ALA A 359 5.72 15.49 -5.34
C ALA A 359 4.92 15.49 -6.65
N LEU A 360 4.32 14.35 -7.02
CA LEU A 360 3.46 14.25 -8.18
C LEU A 360 2.22 15.13 -8.04
N ALA A 361 1.50 15.06 -6.92
CA ALA A 361 0.32 15.89 -6.68
C ALA A 361 0.65 17.39 -6.79
N GLN A 362 1.79 17.80 -6.23
CA GLN A 362 2.25 19.19 -6.32
C GLN A 362 2.59 19.59 -7.76
N ALA A 363 3.31 18.74 -8.50
CA ALA A 363 3.66 18.99 -9.90
C ALA A 363 2.41 19.10 -10.80
N LEU A 364 1.43 18.22 -10.61
CA LEU A 364 0.15 18.25 -11.34
C LEU A 364 -0.66 19.51 -11.01
N GLY A 365 -0.64 19.95 -9.74
CA GLY A 365 -1.24 21.22 -9.33
C GLY A 365 -0.62 22.41 -10.06
N TRP A 366 0.70 22.45 -10.23
CA TRP A 366 1.39 23.50 -11.01
C TRP A 366 1.06 23.46 -12.51
N MET A 367 0.73 22.29 -13.05
CA MET A 367 0.29 22.13 -14.45
C MET A 367 -1.15 22.56 -14.70
N GLY A 368 -1.90 22.99 -13.67
CA GLY A 368 -3.31 23.37 -13.79
C GLY A 368 -4.24 22.20 -14.06
N LEU A 369 -3.83 20.97 -13.70
CA LEU A 369 -4.65 19.76 -13.83
C LEU A 369 -5.55 19.50 -12.60
N GLY A 370 -5.86 20.54 -11.85
CA GLY A 370 -6.77 20.51 -10.70
C GLY A 370 -7.97 21.43 -10.87
#